data_AF-A0A958Y4X5-F1
#
_entry.id   AF-A0A958Y4X5-F1
#
_cell.length_a   1.000
_cell.length_b   1.000
_cell.length_c   1.000
_cell.angle_alpha   90.00
_cell.angle_beta   90.00
_cell.angle_gamma   90.00
#
_symmetry.space_group_name_H-M   'P 1'
#
loop_
_entity.id
_entity.type
_entity.pdbx_description
1 polymer ?
#
loop_
_entity_poly.entity_id
_entity_poly.type
_entity_poly.pdbx_seq_one_letter_code
_entity_poly.pdbx_strand_id
1 'polypeptide(L)'
;PGGASNDHQLFFADDGIFHRRETSGAGSWSNPWAKLLSSADINGTQNRVAKFTSPNTLGDSQIWDDGARIGIRTNAPDPAFDVDIKGNTKADGGLTVSNNAFVGAALAVGTTTIPAGYRLAVDGNVICEELRVLLSPMWPDYVFEKDYHLMPLEEVETRIKEQGHLPGVPSAKVIEEAGLPVGEITANQQEKIEEAFLHLIELNKQMKQLQEENEQLKARLEKLEGKGK
;
A
#
# COMPACT_ATOMS: atom_id res chain seq x y z
N PRO A 1 -20.49 15.96 -63.67
CA PRO A 1 -20.13 16.13 -65.09
C PRO A 1 -21.31 16.71 -65.89
N GLY A 2 -21.28 18.01 -66.15
CA GLY A 2 -22.29 18.73 -66.94
C GLY A 2 -22.24 20.25 -66.71
N GLY A 3 -22.07 21.02 -67.80
CA GLY A 3 -22.17 22.49 -67.86
C GLY A 3 -20.96 23.26 -67.30
N ALA A 4 -20.24 24.00 -68.16
CA ALA A 4 -19.06 24.82 -67.81
C ALA A 4 -17.94 24.08 -67.05
N SER A 5 -17.78 22.77 -67.31
CA SER A 5 -16.70 21.98 -66.71
C SER A 5 -15.34 22.46 -67.21
N ASN A 6 -14.41 22.68 -66.30
CA ASN A 6 -13.00 22.84 -66.64
C ASN A 6 -12.45 21.51 -67.20
N ASP A 7 -11.47 21.60 -68.10
CA ASP A 7 -10.68 20.44 -68.51
C ASP A 7 -9.69 20.14 -67.38
N HIS A 8 -9.61 18.88 -66.95
CA HIS A 8 -8.71 18.44 -65.90
C HIS A 8 -7.72 17.42 -66.43
N GLN A 9 -6.47 17.50 -65.95
CA GLN A 9 -5.48 16.45 -66.17
C GLN A 9 -4.93 15.97 -64.84
N LEU A 10 -4.66 14.66 -64.81
CA LEU A 10 -3.88 14.00 -63.77
C LEU A 10 -2.55 13.60 -64.36
N PHE A 11 -1.48 13.82 -63.62
CA PHE A 11 -0.13 13.42 -64.01
C PHE A 11 0.53 12.67 -62.86
N PHE A 12 1.07 11.50 -63.17
CA PHE A 12 1.80 10.65 -62.24
C PHE A 12 3.28 10.79 -62.57
N ALA A 13 4.06 11.25 -61.59
CA ALA A 13 5.51 11.39 -61.68
C ALA A 13 6.17 10.65 -60.51
N ASP A 14 7.48 10.47 -60.59
CA ASP A 14 8.27 9.82 -59.53
C ASP A 14 8.14 10.53 -58.19
N ASP A 15 7.90 11.84 -58.20
CA ASP A 15 7.77 12.68 -57.01
C ASP A 15 6.31 12.96 -56.60
N GLY A 16 5.30 12.41 -57.28
CA GLY A 16 3.92 12.42 -56.80
C GLY A 16 2.81 12.44 -57.85
N ILE A 17 1.59 12.70 -57.37
CA ILE A 17 0.39 12.87 -58.19
C ILE A 17 0.09 14.35 -58.29
N PHE A 18 -0.07 14.85 -59.52
CA PHE A 18 -0.34 16.24 -59.80
C PHE A 18 -1.67 16.39 -60.54
N HIS A 19 -2.33 17.52 -60.31
CA HIS A 19 -3.51 17.93 -61.04
C HIS A 19 -3.32 19.34 -61.59
N ARG A 20 -3.95 19.62 -62.72
CA ARG A 20 -4.17 20.99 -63.21
C ARG A 20 -5.56 21.08 -63.83
N ARG A 21 -6.06 22.30 -63.95
CA ARG A 21 -7.36 22.60 -64.55
C ARG A 21 -7.24 23.74 -65.54
N GLU A 22 -8.06 23.76 -66.57
CA GLU A 22 -8.14 24.86 -67.53
C GLU A 22 -9.60 25.15 -67.89
N THR A 23 -9.93 26.40 -68.24
CA THR A 23 -11.30 26.75 -68.64
C THR A 23 -11.68 26.11 -69.97
N SER A 24 -12.98 25.77 -70.13
CA SER A 24 -13.51 24.87 -71.16
C SER A 24 -12.94 25.09 -72.58
N GLY A 25 -12.33 24.04 -73.16
CA GLY A 25 -11.85 24.02 -74.53
C GLY A 25 -10.32 24.11 -74.67
N ALA A 26 -9.57 23.48 -73.77
CA ALA A 26 -8.12 23.61 -73.68
C ALA A 26 -7.39 23.01 -74.89
N GLY A 27 -7.23 23.81 -75.96
CA GLY A 27 -6.24 23.57 -77.01
C GLY A 27 -4.80 23.79 -76.55
N SER A 28 -4.62 24.45 -75.39
CA SER A 28 -3.34 24.68 -74.72
C SER A 28 -3.56 24.76 -73.19
N TRP A 29 -2.57 24.33 -72.41
CA TRP A 29 -2.64 24.27 -70.94
C TRP A 29 -1.71 25.29 -70.33
N SER A 30 -2.27 26.34 -69.73
CA SER A 30 -1.51 27.47 -69.18
C SER A 30 -1.36 27.41 -67.67
N ASN A 31 -2.32 26.81 -66.96
CA ASN A 31 -2.24 26.66 -65.51
C ASN A 31 -1.15 25.64 -65.11
N PRO A 32 -0.34 25.95 -64.08
CA PRO A 32 0.72 25.06 -63.62
C PRO A 32 0.15 23.81 -62.97
N TRP A 33 0.97 22.76 -62.90
CA TRP A 33 0.68 21.56 -62.13
C TRP A 33 0.70 21.86 -60.62
N ALA A 34 -0.32 21.40 -59.92
CA ALA A 34 -0.39 21.40 -58.45
C ALA A 34 -0.32 19.98 -57.93
N LYS A 35 0.46 19.74 -56.87
CA LYS A 35 0.58 18.41 -56.27
C LYS A 35 -0.69 18.12 -55.45
N LEU A 36 -1.29 16.95 -55.66
CA LEU A 36 -2.56 16.56 -55.05
C LEU A 36 -2.44 16.32 -53.53
N LEU A 37 -1.29 15.82 -53.09
CA LEU A 37 -0.96 15.61 -51.68
C LEU A 37 0.44 16.18 -51.40
N SER A 38 0.51 17.18 -50.54
CA SER A 38 1.74 17.78 -50.03
C SER A 38 1.99 17.37 -48.59
N SER A 39 3.19 17.66 -48.07
CA SER A 39 3.48 17.46 -46.64
C SER A 39 2.60 18.33 -45.74
N ALA A 40 2.07 19.47 -46.23
CA ALA A 40 1.14 20.31 -45.47
C ALA A 40 -0.24 19.64 -45.28
N ASP A 41 -0.61 18.73 -46.20
CA ASP A 41 -1.83 17.94 -46.11
C ASP A 41 -1.70 16.78 -45.10
N ILE A 42 -0.46 16.49 -44.65
CA ILE A 42 -0.15 15.57 -43.56
C ILE A 42 0.11 16.40 -42.31
N ASN A 43 -0.96 16.69 -41.55
CA ASN A 43 -0.87 17.49 -40.33
C ASN A 43 -1.55 16.80 -39.14
N GLY A 44 -1.20 17.26 -37.94
CA GLY A 44 -1.70 16.75 -36.66
C GLY A 44 -1.05 17.46 -35.49
N THR A 45 -1.42 17.07 -34.26
CA THR A 45 -0.77 17.60 -33.05
C THR A 45 0.52 16.83 -32.78
N GLN A 46 1.62 17.54 -32.57
CA GLN A 46 2.90 16.92 -32.24
C GLN A 46 2.78 15.99 -31.02
N ASN A 47 3.45 14.84 -31.09
CA ASN A 47 3.49 13.81 -30.03
C ASN A 47 2.14 13.20 -29.65
N ARG A 48 1.06 13.45 -30.42
CA ARG A 48 -0.22 12.75 -30.23
C ARG A 48 -0.32 11.58 -31.19
N VAL A 49 -0.71 10.43 -30.66
CA VAL A 49 -1.08 9.29 -31.50
C VAL A 49 -2.38 9.61 -32.21
N ALA A 50 -2.38 9.56 -33.55
CA ALA A 50 -3.60 9.76 -34.34
C ALA A 50 -4.59 8.62 -34.09
N LYS A 51 -5.88 8.94 -34.02
CA LYS A 51 -6.97 7.96 -33.94
C LYS A 51 -8.20 8.44 -34.70
N PHE A 52 -9.13 7.53 -34.98
CA PHE A 52 -10.46 7.91 -35.42
C PHE A 52 -11.27 8.53 -34.27
N THR A 53 -11.80 9.72 -34.48
CA THR A 53 -12.78 10.37 -33.60
C THR A 53 -14.21 10.19 -34.11
N SER A 54 -14.35 9.88 -35.40
CA SER A 54 -15.55 9.41 -36.08
C SER A 54 -15.15 8.37 -37.15
N PRO A 55 -16.08 7.61 -37.75
CA PRO A 55 -15.74 6.60 -38.77
C PRO A 55 -14.83 7.08 -39.91
N ASN A 56 -14.88 8.38 -40.24
CA ASN A 56 -14.12 8.96 -41.36
C ASN A 56 -13.32 10.21 -40.94
N THR A 57 -13.06 10.41 -39.65
CA THR A 57 -12.34 11.60 -39.14
C THR A 57 -11.22 11.17 -38.23
N LEU A 58 -9.99 11.57 -38.56
CA LEU A 58 -8.83 11.45 -37.68
C LEU A 58 -8.77 12.62 -36.70
N GLY A 59 -8.22 12.37 -35.52
CA GLY A 59 -7.91 13.36 -34.50
C GLY A 59 -6.98 12.77 -33.44
N ASP A 60 -6.81 13.48 -32.34
CA ASP A 60 -5.85 13.10 -31.30
C ASP A 60 -6.38 11.99 -30.37
N SER A 61 -5.49 11.06 -30.02
CA SER A 61 -5.69 10.14 -28.92
C SER A 61 -5.44 10.80 -27.57
N GLN A 62 -5.82 10.10 -26.49
CA GLN A 62 -5.39 10.43 -25.13
C GLN A 62 -3.93 10.03 -24.86
N ILE A 63 -3.30 9.31 -25.80
CA ILE A 63 -1.90 8.87 -25.72
C ILE A 63 -1.01 9.97 -26.31
N TRP A 64 -0.10 10.44 -25.48
CA TRP A 64 1.01 11.31 -25.86
C TRP A 64 2.32 10.52 -25.80
N ASP A 65 3.19 10.71 -26.76
CA ASP A 65 4.47 10.01 -26.88
C ASP A 65 5.51 10.97 -27.49
N ASP A 66 6.56 11.33 -26.73
CA ASP A 66 7.69 12.14 -27.21
C ASP A 66 8.91 11.30 -27.63
N GLY A 67 8.77 9.98 -27.69
CA GLY A 67 9.84 9.03 -27.95
C GLY A 67 10.70 8.69 -26.72
N ALA A 68 10.57 9.45 -25.63
CA ALA A 68 11.20 9.15 -24.35
C ALA A 68 10.19 8.66 -23.31
N ARG A 69 8.96 9.20 -23.34
CA ARG A 69 7.91 8.96 -22.34
C ARG A 69 6.53 8.90 -22.99
N ILE A 70 5.66 8.15 -22.33
CA ILE A 70 4.26 8.02 -22.71
C ILE A 70 3.37 8.66 -21.63
N GLY A 71 2.51 9.58 -22.04
CA GLY A 71 1.44 10.14 -21.22
C GLY A 71 0.08 9.58 -21.62
N ILE A 72 -0.72 9.09 -20.67
CA ILE A 72 -2.13 8.74 -20.91
C ILE A 72 -2.99 9.76 -20.16
N ARG A 73 -3.79 10.53 -20.91
CA ARG A 73 -4.58 11.67 -20.41
C ARG A 73 -3.73 12.80 -19.81
N THR A 74 -2.45 12.87 -20.18
CA THR A 74 -1.55 13.99 -19.91
C THR A 74 -0.66 14.24 -21.13
N ASN A 75 -0.28 15.49 -21.35
CA ASN A 75 0.70 15.90 -22.36
C ASN A 75 2.00 16.43 -21.75
N ALA A 76 2.10 16.32 -20.42
CA ALA A 76 3.28 16.62 -19.64
C ALA A 76 3.42 15.47 -18.63
N PRO A 77 3.82 14.27 -19.07
CA PRO A 77 4.10 13.17 -18.16
C PRO A 77 5.19 13.58 -17.18
N ASP A 78 5.05 13.19 -15.92
CA ASP A 78 6.05 13.45 -14.90
C ASP A 78 7.40 12.84 -15.35
N PRO A 79 8.49 13.62 -15.40
CA PRO A 79 9.80 13.16 -15.87
C PRO A 79 10.40 12.02 -15.04
N ALA A 80 9.87 11.71 -13.86
CA ALA A 80 10.29 10.56 -13.06
C ALA A 80 9.78 9.21 -13.59
N PHE A 81 8.86 9.20 -14.57
CA PHE A 81 8.24 7.98 -15.08
C PHE A 81 8.25 7.92 -16.61
N ASP A 82 8.61 6.76 -17.16
CA ASP A 82 8.51 6.49 -18.60
C ASP A 82 7.05 6.41 -19.07
N VAL A 83 6.13 6.05 -18.17
CA VAL A 83 4.68 6.01 -18.43
C VAL A 83 3.94 6.70 -17.28
N ASP A 84 3.25 7.81 -17.57
CA ASP A 84 2.41 8.53 -16.60
C ASP A 84 0.93 8.47 -17.03
N ILE A 85 0.11 7.84 -16.21
CA ILE A 85 -1.32 7.65 -16.46
C ILE A 85 -2.10 8.54 -15.49
N LYS A 86 -2.74 9.60 -16.00
CA LYS A 86 -3.67 10.43 -15.21
C LYS A 86 -5.06 9.79 -15.20
N GLY A 87 -5.24 8.78 -14.34
CA GLY A 87 -6.53 8.11 -14.14
C GLY A 87 -6.39 6.74 -13.48
N ASN A 88 -7.48 5.97 -13.53
CA ASN A 88 -7.51 4.61 -13.00
C ASN A 88 -7.03 3.62 -14.07
N THR A 89 -6.25 2.62 -13.64
CA THR A 89 -5.76 1.53 -14.48
C THR A 89 -6.26 0.20 -13.94
N LYS A 90 -6.86 -0.64 -14.81
CA LYS A 90 -7.20 -2.02 -14.50
C LYS A 90 -6.26 -2.94 -15.28
N ALA A 91 -5.59 -3.85 -14.58
CA ALA A 91 -4.88 -4.98 -15.18
C ALA A 91 -5.76 -6.22 -15.08
N ASP A 92 -6.04 -6.88 -16.20
CA ASP A 92 -6.69 -8.19 -16.25
C ASP A 92 -5.61 -9.24 -16.50
N GLY A 93 -5.10 -9.84 -15.41
CA GLY A 93 -3.92 -10.69 -15.41
C GLY A 93 -2.91 -10.29 -14.33
N GLY A 94 -1.70 -10.82 -14.42
CA GLY A 94 -0.61 -10.51 -13.49
C GLY A 94 0.01 -9.14 -13.75
N LEU A 95 0.33 -8.42 -12.67
CA LEU A 95 1.20 -7.24 -12.69
C LEU A 95 2.52 -7.60 -11.99
N THR A 96 3.63 -7.61 -12.73
CA THR A 96 4.95 -7.87 -12.17
C THR A 96 5.68 -6.55 -11.95
N VAL A 97 6.19 -6.36 -10.72
CA VAL A 97 7.06 -5.24 -10.37
C VAL A 97 8.41 -5.81 -9.93
N SER A 98 9.45 -5.60 -10.73
CA SER A 98 10.79 -6.15 -10.45
C SER A 98 11.56 -5.38 -9.38
N ASN A 99 11.18 -4.13 -9.12
CA ASN A 99 11.76 -3.27 -8.09
C ASN A 99 10.70 -2.93 -7.04
N ASN A 100 10.57 -1.65 -6.66
CA ASN A 100 9.64 -1.20 -5.63
C ASN A 100 8.31 -0.73 -6.23
N ALA A 101 7.23 -0.95 -5.48
CA ALA A 101 5.92 -0.35 -5.74
C ALA A 101 5.61 0.70 -4.66
N PHE A 102 5.30 1.93 -5.08
CA PHE A 102 4.85 2.99 -4.17
C PHE A 102 3.33 3.15 -4.24
N VAL A 103 2.67 3.09 -3.08
CA VAL A 103 1.24 3.35 -2.94
C VAL A 103 1.03 4.62 -2.13
N GLY A 104 0.67 5.71 -2.80
CA GLY A 104 0.51 7.02 -2.17
C GLY A 104 -0.66 7.11 -1.19
N ALA A 105 -1.70 6.31 -1.39
CA ALA A 105 -2.90 6.27 -0.55
C ALA A 105 -2.97 4.94 0.23
N ALA A 106 -3.99 4.13 -0.04
CA ALA A 106 -4.23 2.84 0.61
C ALA A 106 -4.25 1.70 -0.42
N LEU A 107 -3.85 0.50 0.03
CA LEU A 107 -3.84 -0.73 -0.76
C LEU A 107 -4.92 -1.70 -0.23
N ALA A 108 -5.81 -2.14 -1.10
CA ALA A 108 -6.77 -3.20 -0.82
C ALA A 108 -6.38 -4.47 -1.58
N VAL A 109 -6.33 -5.61 -0.87
CA VAL A 109 -6.01 -6.92 -1.43
C VAL A 109 -7.18 -7.85 -1.15
N GLY A 110 -7.82 -8.38 -2.19
CA GLY A 110 -9.00 -9.24 -2.07
C GLY A 110 -10.30 -8.50 -1.70
N THR A 111 -10.25 -7.19 -1.45
CA THR A 111 -11.41 -6.38 -1.05
C THR A 111 -11.48 -5.05 -1.82
N THR A 112 -12.63 -4.38 -1.75
CA THR A 112 -12.83 -3.02 -2.27
C THR A 112 -13.07 -1.99 -1.17
N THR A 113 -13.19 -2.44 0.08
CA THR A 113 -13.47 -1.59 1.24
C THR A 113 -12.24 -1.51 2.12
N ILE A 114 -11.79 -0.29 2.39
CA ILE A 114 -10.71 -0.01 3.33
C ILE A 114 -11.33 0.74 4.52
N PRO A 115 -11.31 0.18 5.73
CA PRO A 115 -11.81 0.87 6.92
C PRO A 115 -11.08 2.20 7.15
N ALA A 116 -11.80 3.19 7.67
CA ALA A 116 -11.24 4.50 7.94
C ALA A 116 -10.05 4.40 8.90
N GLY A 117 -8.95 5.10 8.60
CA GLY A 117 -7.72 5.07 9.39
C GLY A 117 -6.70 3.99 8.99
N TYR A 118 -7.04 3.08 8.08
CA TYR A 118 -6.14 2.02 7.62
C TYR A 118 -5.55 2.32 6.24
N ARG A 119 -4.27 1.98 6.04
CA ARG A 119 -3.58 2.11 4.74
C ARG A 119 -3.44 0.79 3.98
N LEU A 120 -3.65 -0.34 4.64
CA LEU A 120 -3.61 -1.68 4.05
C LEU A 120 -4.80 -2.48 4.58
N ALA A 121 -5.60 -3.04 3.67
CA ALA A 121 -6.68 -3.98 4.00
C ALA A 121 -6.51 -5.25 3.17
N VAL A 122 -6.51 -6.41 3.83
CA VAL A 122 -6.35 -7.72 3.20
C VAL A 122 -7.53 -8.60 3.60
N ASP A 123 -8.31 -9.03 2.61
CA ASP A 123 -9.29 -10.10 2.79
C ASP A 123 -8.61 -11.44 2.44
N GLY A 124 -8.06 -12.08 3.47
CA GLY A 124 -7.26 -13.29 3.36
C GLY A 124 -6.09 -13.30 4.34
N ASN A 125 -5.21 -14.30 4.17
CA ASN A 125 -4.05 -14.49 5.03
C ASN A 125 -2.82 -13.74 4.51
N VAL A 126 -2.01 -13.22 5.42
CA VAL A 126 -0.70 -12.62 5.13
C VAL A 126 0.39 -13.51 5.74
N ILE A 127 1.44 -13.79 4.96
CA ILE A 127 2.66 -14.46 5.43
C ILE A 127 3.85 -13.54 5.19
N CYS A 128 4.74 -13.45 6.16
CA CYS A 128 6.00 -12.70 6.08
C CYS A 128 7.04 -13.38 6.98
N GLU A 129 8.32 -13.16 6.70
CA GLU A 129 9.40 -13.69 7.55
C GLU A 129 9.49 -12.90 8.87
N GLU A 130 9.28 -11.57 8.82
CA GLU A 130 9.33 -10.70 9.99
C GLU A 130 8.30 -9.57 9.87
N LEU A 131 7.60 -9.29 10.97
CA LEU A 131 6.72 -8.14 11.14
C LEU A 131 7.24 -7.26 12.29
N ARG A 132 7.76 -6.09 11.96
CA ARG A 132 8.19 -5.10 12.95
C ARG A 132 7.11 -4.03 13.12
N VAL A 133 6.48 -3.99 14.31
CA VAL A 133 5.46 -2.99 14.66
C VAL A 133 6.11 -1.90 15.52
N LEU A 134 6.23 -0.70 14.94
CA LEU A 134 6.73 0.48 15.63
C LEU A 134 5.56 1.21 16.28
N LEU A 135 5.25 0.79 17.50
CA LEU A 135 4.27 1.45 18.34
C LEU A 135 4.78 2.84 18.78
N SER A 136 3.88 3.82 18.79
CA SER A 136 4.12 5.10 19.48
C SER A 136 3.95 5.07 21.01
N PRO A 137 3.25 4.11 21.67
CA PRO A 137 3.28 3.99 23.13
C PRO A 137 4.65 3.56 23.68
N MET A 138 4.84 3.84 24.97
CA MET A 138 6.03 3.47 25.74
C MET A 138 6.09 1.94 25.93
N TRP A 139 7.26 1.34 25.67
CA TRP A 139 7.53 -0.07 25.98
C TRP A 139 7.49 -0.28 27.50
N PRO A 140 7.03 -1.44 28.02
CA PRO A 140 6.66 -1.58 29.43
C PRO A 140 7.81 -1.62 30.45
N ASP A 141 9.01 -1.17 30.10
CA ASP A 141 10.17 -1.12 31.01
C ASP A 141 9.90 -0.34 32.31
N TYR A 142 8.87 0.51 32.32
CA TYR A 142 8.42 1.25 33.50
C TYR A 142 7.99 0.33 34.65
N VAL A 143 7.67 -0.95 34.40
CA VAL A 143 7.35 -1.95 35.44
C VAL A 143 8.50 -2.13 36.45
N PHE A 144 9.72 -1.83 36.04
CA PHE A 144 10.92 -1.91 36.89
C PHE A 144 11.27 -0.59 37.60
N GLU A 145 10.51 0.47 37.40
CA GLU A 145 10.73 1.75 38.08
C GLU A 145 10.43 1.65 39.58
N LYS A 146 11.10 2.49 40.39
CA LYS A 146 11.03 2.41 41.86
C LYS A 146 9.65 2.74 42.42
N ASP A 147 8.90 3.56 41.71
CA ASP A 147 7.55 4.01 42.01
C ASP A 147 6.48 3.18 41.29
N TYR A 148 6.86 2.12 40.57
CA TYR A 148 5.90 1.19 39.99
C TYR A 148 5.10 0.50 41.09
N HIS A 149 3.77 0.68 41.05
CA HIS A 149 2.87 0.04 41.99
C HIS A 149 2.49 -1.36 41.49
N LEU A 150 3.30 -2.36 41.86
CA LEU A 150 2.99 -3.76 41.61
C LEU A 150 1.74 -4.18 42.39
N MET A 151 0.68 -4.52 41.66
CA MET A 151 -0.59 -4.96 42.24
C MET A 151 -0.40 -6.25 43.06
N PRO A 152 -0.87 -6.33 44.31
CA PRO A 152 -0.80 -7.57 45.10
C PRO A 152 -1.55 -8.72 44.43
N LEU A 153 -1.05 -9.96 44.56
CA LEU A 153 -1.66 -11.14 43.92
C LEU A 153 -3.11 -11.38 44.37
N GLU A 154 -3.45 -11.02 45.60
CA GLU A 154 -4.82 -11.10 46.12
C GLU A 154 -5.77 -10.14 45.39
N GLU A 155 -5.28 -8.95 45.03
CA GLU A 155 -6.06 -8.01 44.22
C GLU A 155 -6.15 -8.48 42.77
N VAL A 156 -5.05 -8.99 42.19
CA VAL A 156 -5.05 -9.59 40.85
C VAL A 156 -6.06 -10.74 40.78
N GLU A 157 -6.08 -11.64 41.76
CA GLU A 157 -7.04 -12.75 41.84
C GLU A 157 -8.48 -12.24 41.90
N THR A 158 -8.73 -11.20 42.71
CA THR A 158 -10.04 -10.56 42.82
C THR A 158 -10.49 -10.01 41.46
N ARG A 159 -9.60 -9.28 40.76
CA ARG A 159 -9.87 -8.74 39.43
C ARG A 159 -10.18 -9.82 38.41
N ILE A 160 -9.42 -10.92 38.40
CA ILE A 160 -9.67 -12.05 37.50
C ILE A 160 -11.04 -12.66 37.79
N LYS A 161 -11.44 -12.82 39.05
CA LYS A 161 -12.77 -13.35 39.42
C LYS A 161 -13.90 -12.42 38.98
N GLU A 162 -13.70 -11.10 39.06
CA GLU A 162 -14.71 -10.10 38.68
C GLU A 162 -14.80 -9.88 37.17
N GLN A 163 -13.67 -9.86 36.47
CA GLN A 163 -13.56 -9.43 35.06
C GLN A 163 -13.38 -10.60 34.09
N GLY A 164 -12.91 -11.75 34.57
CA GLY A 164 -12.64 -12.93 33.76
C GLY A 164 -11.35 -12.86 32.92
N HIS A 165 -10.51 -11.84 33.13
CA HIS A 165 -9.23 -11.66 32.46
C HIS A 165 -8.23 -10.91 33.35
N LEU A 166 -6.97 -10.83 32.95
CA LEU A 166 -5.92 -10.12 33.69
C LEU A 166 -6.17 -8.60 33.70
N PRO A 167 -5.77 -7.89 34.76
CA PRO A 167 -5.78 -6.43 34.81
C PRO A 167 -5.01 -5.81 33.63
N GLY A 168 -5.62 -4.83 32.98
CA GLY A 168 -5.03 -4.13 31.83
C GLY A 168 -5.14 -4.88 30.50
N VAL A 169 -5.44 -6.19 30.49
CA VAL A 169 -5.61 -6.98 29.26
C VAL A 169 -7.07 -6.87 28.77
N PRO A 170 -7.33 -6.60 27.48
CA PRO A 170 -8.69 -6.55 26.96
C PRO A 170 -9.36 -7.93 26.99
N SER A 171 -10.68 -7.93 27.17
CA SER A 171 -11.46 -9.17 27.18
C SER A 171 -11.54 -9.81 25.79
N ALA A 172 -11.82 -11.12 25.76
CA ALA A 172 -12.03 -11.84 24.50
C ALA A 172 -13.12 -11.20 23.64
N LYS A 173 -14.21 -10.72 24.25
CA LYS A 173 -15.30 -10.04 23.56
C LYS A 173 -14.83 -8.76 22.85
N VAL A 174 -13.96 -7.97 23.50
CA VAL A 174 -13.40 -6.75 22.88
C VAL A 174 -12.55 -7.11 21.66
N ILE A 175 -11.75 -8.16 21.75
CA ILE A 175 -10.91 -8.64 20.64
C ILE A 175 -11.77 -9.21 19.50
N GLU A 176 -12.84 -9.93 19.80
CA GLU A 176 -13.78 -10.46 18.80
C GLU A 176 -14.49 -9.34 18.02
N GLU A 177 -14.87 -8.26 18.71
CA GLU A 177 -15.59 -7.13 18.09
C GLU A 177 -14.66 -6.17 17.33
N ALA A 178 -13.48 -5.86 17.89
CA ALA A 178 -12.59 -4.82 17.37
C ALA A 178 -11.35 -5.35 16.61
N GLY A 179 -11.11 -6.66 16.67
CA GLY A 179 -9.87 -7.28 16.19
C GLY A 179 -8.73 -7.21 17.22
N LEU A 180 -7.63 -7.91 16.90
CA LEU A 180 -6.45 -7.99 17.77
C LEU A 180 -5.40 -6.95 17.37
N PRO A 181 -5.16 -5.89 18.16
CA PRO A 181 -4.09 -4.94 17.91
C PRO A 181 -2.75 -5.57 18.32
N VAL A 182 -2.12 -6.30 17.40
CA VAL A 182 -0.92 -7.12 17.67
C VAL A 182 0.15 -6.35 18.44
N GLY A 183 0.46 -5.10 18.04
CA GLY A 183 1.45 -4.29 18.75
C GLY A 183 1.08 -4.04 20.21
N GLU A 184 -0.12 -3.52 20.47
CA GLU A 184 -0.56 -3.16 21.83
C GLU A 184 -0.68 -4.39 22.72
N ILE A 185 -1.21 -5.49 22.19
CA ILE A 185 -1.33 -6.74 22.94
C ILE A 185 0.04 -7.33 23.25
N THR A 186 1.01 -7.29 22.32
CA THR A 186 2.37 -7.76 22.60
C THR A 186 3.05 -6.92 23.68
N ALA A 187 2.88 -5.60 23.68
CA ALA A 187 3.40 -4.74 24.74
C ALA A 187 2.75 -5.05 26.10
N ASN A 188 1.43 -5.22 26.14
CA ASN A 188 0.71 -5.59 27.36
C ASN A 188 1.11 -6.99 27.88
N GLN A 189 1.29 -7.96 26.98
CA GLN A 189 1.81 -9.28 27.33
C GLN A 189 3.19 -9.18 27.98
N GLN A 190 4.08 -8.34 27.43
CA GLN A 190 5.40 -8.09 28.00
C GLN A 190 5.29 -7.49 29.41
N GLU A 191 4.42 -6.51 29.61
CA GLU A 191 4.13 -5.93 30.94
C GLU A 191 3.70 -7.00 31.95
N LYS A 192 2.72 -7.85 31.59
CA LYS A 192 2.26 -8.93 32.47
C LYS A 192 3.34 -9.96 32.77
N ILE A 193 4.22 -10.25 31.80
CA ILE A 193 5.38 -11.13 31.99
C ILE A 193 6.32 -10.53 33.04
N GLU A 194 6.63 -9.24 32.95
CA GLU A 194 7.52 -8.55 33.89
C GLU A 194 6.94 -8.48 35.31
N GLU A 195 5.66 -8.16 35.45
CA GLU A 195 4.95 -8.23 36.74
C GLU A 195 5.00 -9.63 37.34
N ALA A 196 4.76 -10.67 36.54
CA ALA A 196 4.85 -12.05 36.99
C ALA A 196 6.27 -12.39 37.47
N PHE A 197 7.32 -11.90 36.79
CA PHE A 197 8.70 -12.07 37.25
C PHE A 197 8.96 -11.34 38.58
N LEU A 198 8.41 -10.14 38.80
CA LEU A 198 8.52 -9.45 40.09
C LEU A 198 7.89 -10.26 41.23
N HIS A 199 6.69 -10.81 41.02
CA HIS A 199 6.06 -11.70 41.99
C HIS A 199 6.87 -12.99 42.24
N LEU A 200 7.44 -13.60 41.20
CA LEU A 200 8.28 -14.78 41.32
C LEU A 200 9.57 -14.50 42.11
N ILE A 201 10.19 -13.34 41.90
CA ILE A 201 11.36 -12.90 42.67
C ILE A 201 10.99 -12.75 44.14
N GLU A 202 9.84 -12.15 44.46
CA GLU A 202 9.38 -11.98 45.83
C GLU A 202 9.05 -13.32 46.50
N LEU A 203 8.31 -14.19 45.82
CA LEU A 203 8.03 -15.55 46.30
C LEU A 203 9.30 -16.35 46.58
N ASN A 204 10.32 -16.23 45.73
CA ASN A 204 11.61 -16.90 45.96
C ASN A 204 12.34 -16.37 47.20
N LYS A 205 12.25 -15.08 47.50
CA LYS A 205 12.81 -14.52 48.75
C LYS A 205 12.09 -15.08 49.97
N GLN A 206 10.76 -15.08 49.96
CA GLN A 206 9.95 -15.64 51.03
C GLN A 206 10.22 -17.13 51.25
N MET A 207 10.36 -17.90 50.15
CA MET A 207 10.69 -19.33 50.23
C MET A 207 12.06 -19.57 50.89
N LYS A 208 13.08 -18.78 50.56
CA LYS A 208 14.40 -18.87 51.20
C LYS A 208 14.33 -18.54 52.69
N GLN A 209 13.59 -17.48 53.04
CA GLN A 209 13.38 -17.12 54.44
C GLN A 209 12.70 -18.25 55.22
N LEU A 210 11.62 -18.84 54.67
CA LEU A 210 10.92 -19.95 55.30
C LEU A 210 11.80 -21.20 55.43
N GLN A 211 12.71 -21.46 54.47
CA GLN A 211 13.68 -22.55 54.57
C GLN A 211 14.69 -22.30 55.70
N GLU A 212 15.23 -21.09 55.80
CA GLU A 212 16.14 -20.73 56.89
C GLU A 212 15.47 -20.84 58.26
N GLU A 213 14.23 -20.35 58.38
CA GLU A 213 13.44 -20.48 59.61
C GLU A 213 13.17 -21.95 59.95
N ASN A 214 12.84 -22.79 58.97
CA ASN A 214 12.64 -24.22 59.19
C ASN A 214 13.91 -24.93 59.66
N GLU A 215 15.08 -24.63 59.07
CA GLU A 215 16.35 -25.21 59.52
C GLU A 215 16.69 -24.78 60.95
N GLN A 216 16.42 -23.53 61.31
CA GLN A 216 16.58 -23.06 62.70
C GLN A 216 15.64 -23.77 63.67
N LEU A 217 14.38 -24.01 63.27
CA LEU A 217 13.39 -24.73 64.10
C LEU A 217 13.79 -26.19 64.30
N LYS A 218 14.21 -26.90 63.25
CA LYS A 218 14.73 -28.28 63.35
C LYS A 218 15.92 -28.37 64.31
N ALA A 219 16.90 -27.48 64.17
CA ALA A 219 18.07 -27.44 65.04
C ALA A 219 17.70 -27.16 66.52
N ARG A 220 16.63 -26.39 66.78
CA ARG A 220 16.12 -26.17 68.14
C ARG A 220 15.41 -27.40 68.70
N LEU A 221 14.61 -28.10 67.88
CA LEU A 221 13.92 -29.34 68.27
C LEU A 221 14.92 -30.43 68.66
N GLU A 222 15.96 -30.67 67.85
CA GLU A 222 16.99 -31.66 68.17
C GLU A 222 17.69 -31.38 69.51
N LYS A 223 17.95 -30.10 69.82
CA LYS A 223 18.55 -29.69 71.11
C LYS A 223 17.63 -29.90 72.30
N LEU A 224 16.31 -29.85 72.11
CA LEU A 224 15.33 -30.07 73.18
C LEU A 224 15.08 -31.56 73.38
N GLU A 225 14.93 -32.34 72.31
CA GLU A 225 14.74 -33.79 72.37
C GLU A 225 15.97 -34.52 72.90
N GLY A 226 17.18 -34.06 72.57
CA GLY A 226 18.43 -34.60 73.09
C GLY A 226 18.66 -34.35 74.59
N LYS A 227 17.92 -33.43 75.21
CA LYS A 227 17.95 -33.16 76.65
C LYS A 227 16.92 -33.97 77.45
N GLY A 228 16.02 -34.68 76.76
CA GLY A 228 14.97 -35.51 77.35
C GLY A 228 15.30 -37.00 77.48
N LYS A 229 16.50 -37.43 77.04
CA LYS A 229 17.07 -38.76 77.26
C LYS A 229 18.16 -38.69 78.33
#